data_AF-A0A7K8YY78-F1
#
_entry.id   AF-A0A7K8YY78-F1
#
_cell.length_a   1.000
_cell.length_b   1.000
_cell.length_c   1.000
_cell.angle_alpha   90.00
_cell.angle_beta   90.00
_cell.angle_gamma   90.00
#
_symmetry.space_group_name_H-M   'P 1'
#
loop_
_entity.id
_entity.type
_entity.pdbx_description
1 polymer ?
#
loop_
_entity_poly.entity_id
_entity_poly.type
_entity_poly.pdbx_seq_one_letter_code
_entity_poly.pdbx_strand_id
1 'polypeptide(L)'
;PQYGLVFDAGSTHTSLYTYRWRADKENGTGIVSQVDACTVSGPGISSYANDPAGAGASLKPCLDQAMKMVPAEQQRDTPTYLGATAGMRLLREQNSTKAEQVLAEVAKAIGEYPVEFRGARILTGREEGSFGWITVNYLLETLVKFSFAEKWEHPQDTEVLGALDLGGASTQITFQPGVPVEDRNTSVFFRLYGTNYSLYSHSYLCYGQTQALKMLLAALHQDSPTAQISHPCYPSGYQENVTVAELYDSPCVRAPSTASPALVLTVTGTGDPAKCRMAIQKLFNFSCRAPRPCGFNGVYQPPVRGQFFAFSGFYHSLHFLNLTGGQSLGLVNATIREFCAMTWDKVQHLFPTTNRTHLRDACAVNSYILTLLLQGYKFNKKTWLNIHFVQQVANVDVGWTLGYMLNLTNMIPSEPPPGVIVLQRSRWMAATVLLAIMLILTFCLLTVMCCQRNSSGYERL
;
A
#
# COMPACT_ATOMS: atom_id res chain seq x y z
N PRO A 1 20.23 1.07 -15.65
CA PRO A 1 19.14 1.01 -14.66
C PRO A 1 18.25 -0.19 -14.99
N GLN A 2 17.63 -0.81 -14.00
CA GLN A 2 16.69 -1.92 -14.17
C GLN A 2 15.27 -1.41 -13.89
N TYR A 3 14.28 -2.06 -14.50
CA TYR A 3 12.86 -1.74 -14.34
C TYR A 3 12.10 -2.93 -13.79
N GLY A 4 10.93 -2.68 -13.20
CA GLY A 4 10.02 -3.72 -12.76
C GLY A 4 8.58 -3.23 -12.76
N LEU A 5 7.65 -4.12 -13.11
CA LEU A 5 6.23 -3.82 -13.23
C LEU A 5 5.44 -4.64 -12.21
N VAL A 6 4.54 -3.98 -11.48
CA VAL A 6 3.64 -4.67 -10.52
C VAL A 6 2.22 -4.18 -10.71
N PHE A 7 1.33 -5.09 -11.08
CA PHE A 7 -0.10 -4.88 -10.98
C PHE A 7 -0.58 -5.11 -9.55
N ASP A 8 -1.19 -4.08 -8.96
CA ASP A 8 -2.07 -4.20 -7.81
C ASP A 8 -3.50 -4.46 -8.27
N ALA A 9 -3.93 -5.72 -8.18
CA ALA A 9 -5.29 -6.12 -8.50
C ALA A 9 -6.16 -6.15 -7.22
N GLY A 10 -6.57 -4.93 -6.82
CA GLY A 10 -7.46 -4.66 -5.70
C GLY A 10 -8.90 -5.12 -5.92
N SER A 11 -9.72 -5.08 -4.87
CA SER A 11 -11.15 -5.43 -4.96
C SER A 11 -11.99 -4.40 -5.72
N THR A 12 -11.59 -3.13 -5.68
CA THR A 12 -12.35 -2.01 -6.28
C THR A 12 -11.76 -1.52 -7.59
N HIS A 13 -10.45 -1.66 -7.78
CA HIS A 13 -9.72 -1.18 -8.95
C HIS A 13 -8.45 -2.00 -9.15
N THR A 14 -7.83 -1.85 -10.32
CA THR A 14 -6.51 -2.40 -10.62
C THR A 14 -5.57 -1.25 -11.00
N SER A 15 -4.31 -1.28 -10.59
CA SER A 15 -3.30 -0.28 -10.99
C SER A 15 -1.97 -0.94 -11.33
N LEU A 16 -1.29 -0.44 -12.36
CA LEU A 16 0.07 -0.83 -12.73
C LEU A 16 1.06 0.20 -12.20
N TYR A 17 2.05 -0.26 -11.45
CA TYR A 17 3.16 0.56 -10.98
C TYR A 17 4.42 0.18 -11.74
N THR A 18 5.10 1.19 -12.27
CA THR A 18 6.42 1.04 -12.91
C THR A 18 7.49 1.53 -11.95
N TYR A 19 8.43 0.65 -11.64
CA TYR A 19 9.55 0.92 -10.74
C TYR A 19 10.88 0.89 -11.49
N ARG A 20 11.86 1.61 -10.95
CA ARG A 20 13.23 1.67 -11.45
C ARG A 20 14.24 1.66 -10.31
N TRP A 21 15.32 0.90 -10.47
CA TRP A 21 16.46 0.88 -9.55
C TRP A 21 17.78 0.79 -10.33
N ARG A 22 18.91 0.97 -9.64
CA ARG A 22 20.24 0.72 -10.21
C ARG A 22 20.63 -0.75 -10.03
N ALA A 23 21.55 -1.26 -10.84
CA ALA A 23 21.93 -2.67 -10.78
C ALA A 23 22.71 -3.02 -9.49
N ASP A 24 23.41 -2.03 -8.92
CA ASP A 24 24.00 -2.10 -7.59
C ASP A 24 22.94 -2.12 -6.50
N LYS A 25 23.21 -2.87 -5.44
CA LYS A 25 22.29 -3.12 -4.33
C LYS A 25 22.99 -2.84 -3.02
N GLU A 26 22.22 -2.35 -2.06
CA GLU A 26 22.69 -2.10 -0.71
C GLU A 26 22.37 -3.33 0.16
N ASN A 27 23.42 -4.03 0.62
CA ASN A 27 23.30 -5.25 1.43
C ASN A 27 22.28 -6.27 0.87
N GLY A 28 22.29 -6.43 -0.45
CA GLY A 28 21.41 -7.35 -1.19
C GLY A 28 20.08 -6.75 -1.65
N THR A 29 19.60 -5.66 -1.06
CA THR A 29 18.31 -5.03 -1.41
C THR A 29 18.52 -3.80 -2.31
N GLY A 30 17.68 -3.63 -3.34
CA GLY A 30 17.77 -2.49 -4.26
C GLY A 30 17.28 -1.18 -3.65
N ILE A 31 17.76 -0.05 -4.21
CA ILE A 31 17.18 1.29 -3.97
C ILE A 31 16.20 1.57 -5.12
N VAL A 32 14.91 1.47 -4.81
CA VAL A 32 13.83 1.48 -5.79
C VAL A 32 13.09 2.83 -5.77
N SER A 33 12.78 3.33 -6.96
CA SER A 33 11.96 4.53 -7.17
C SER A 33 10.76 4.18 -8.04
N GLN A 34 9.58 4.72 -7.72
CA GLN A 34 8.44 4.70 -8.63
C GLN A 34 8.69 5.71 -9.75
N VAL A 35 8.48 5.30 -11.00
CA VAL A 35 8.61 6.19 -12.17
C VAL A 35 7.27 6.53 -12.80
N ASP A 36 6.26 5.66 -12.67
CA ASP A 36 4.91 5.90 -13.17
C ASP A 36 3.87 5.02 -12.47
N ALA A 37 2.61 5.45 -12.53
CA ALA A 37 1.46 4.68 -12.10
C ALA A 37 0.30 4.86 -13.10
N CYS A 38 -0.35 3.76 -13.47
CA CYS A 38 -1.51 3.74 -14.35
C CYS A 38 -2.68 3.01 -13.68
N THR A 39 -3.80 3.70 -13.51
CA THR A 39 -5.04 3.09 -13.01
C THR A 39 -5.82 2.49 -14.17
N VAL A 40 -6.10 1.19 -14.10
CA VAL A 40 -6.94 0.48 -15.07
C VAL A 40 -8.37 0.99 -14.98
N SER A 41 -8.97 1.29 -16.13
CA SER A 41 -10.38 1.67 -16.20
C SER A 41 -11.27 0.46 -15.90
N GLY A 42 -12.23 0.64 -14.99
CA GLY A 42 -13.18 -0.39 -14.60
C GLY A 42 -12.95 -0.93 -13.19
N PRO A 43 -13.68 -2.00 -12.81
CA PRO A 43 -13.60 -2.58 -11.48
C PRO A 43 -12.34 -3.43 -11.29
N GLY A 44 -12.13 -3.93 -10.06
CA GLY A 44 -11.12 -4.95 -9.78
C GLY A 44 -11.36 -6.24 -10.57
N ILE A 45 -10.29 -7.00 -10.84
CA ILE A 45 -10.35 -8.19 -11.71
C ILE A 45 -11.34 -9.27 -11.23
N SER A 46 -11.67 -9.32 -9.94
CA SER A 46 -12.66 -10.28 -9.40
C SER A 46 -14.08 -10.05 -9.92
N SER A 47 -14.40 -8.83 -10.37
CA SER A 47 -15.73 -8.51 -10.94
C SER A 47 -15.95 -9.13 -12.32
N TYR A 48 -14.89 -9.62 -12.96
CA TYR A 48 -14.92 -10.31 -14.25
C TYR A 48 -15.12 -11.82 -14.11
N ALA A 49 -15.63 -12.30 -12.97
CA ALA A 49 -15.86 -13.72 -12.72
C ALA A 49 -16.75 -14.42 -13.77
N ASN A 50 -17.62 -13.66 -14.46
CA ASN A 50 -18.47 -14.15 -15.54
C ASN A 50 -17.98 -13.73 -16.94
N ASP A 51 -16.90 -12.95 -17.03
CA ASP A 51 -16.23 -12.55 -18.26
C ASP A 51 -14.70 -12.49 -18.05
N PRO A 52 -14.01 -13.64 -17.83
CA PRO A 52 -12.59 -13.64 -17.50
C PRO A 52 -11.69 -12.99 -18.57
N ALA A 53 -12.07 -13.08 -19.85
CA ALA A 53 -11.34 -12.45 -20.94
C ALA A 53 -11.34 -10.92 -20.83
N GLY A 54 -12.45 -10.34 -20.36
CA GLY A 54 -12.55 -8.91 -20.03
C GLY A 54 -11.53 -8.47 -18.97
N ALA A 55 -11.19 -9.35 -18.01
CA ALA A 55 -10.16 -9.05 -17.01
C ALA A 55 -8.79 -8.84 -17.66
N GLY A 56 -8.37 -9.75 -18.54
CA GLY A 56 -7.11 -9.64 -19.26
C GLY A 56 -7.08 -8.44 -20.21
N ALA A 57 -8.17 -8.22 -20.96
CA ALA A 57 -8.29 -7.08 -21.87
C ALA A 57 -8.18 -5.73 -21.14
N SER A 58 -8.72 -5.63 -19.93
CA SER A 58 -8.67 -4.40 -19.13
C SER A 58 -7.24 -3.93 -18.80
N LEU A 59 -6.26 -4.83 -18.75
CA LEU A 59 -4.88 -4.51 -18.36
C LEU A 59 -4.06 -3.89 -19.51
N LYS A 60 -4.46 -4.13 -20.76
CA LYS A 60 -3.71 -3.77 -21.96
C LYS A 60 -3.38 -2.27 -22.06
N PRO A 61 -4.30 -1.32 -21.79
CA PRO A 61 -3.97 0.11 -21.87
C PRO A 61 -2.83 0.54 -20.95
N CYS A 62 -2.77 -0.01 -19.72
CA CYS A 62 -1.68 0.30 -18.80
C CYS A 62 -0.37 -0.38 -19.21
N LEU A 63 -0.42 -1.60 -19.77
CA LEU A 63 0.76 -2.24 -20.34
C LEU A 63 1.31 -1.45 -21.54
N ASP A 64 0.44 -0.98 -22.44
CA ASP A 64 0.83 -0.13 -23.57
C ASP A 64 1.53 1.16 -23.10
N GLN A 65 1.03 1.76 -22.02
CA GLN A 65 1.67 2.92 -21.39
C GLN A 65 3.04 2.56 -20.80
N ALA A 66 3.15 1.44 -20.07
CA ALA A 66 4.42 0.96 -19.52
C ALA A 66 5.48 0.72 -20.60
N MET A 67 5.11 0.13 -21.74
CA MET A 67 6.03 -0.14 -22.85
C MET A 67 6.56 1.12 -23.52
N LYS A 68 5.88 2.27 -23.39
CA LYS A 68 6.40 3.56 -23.88
C LYS A 68 7.49 4.14 -22.96
N MET A 69 7.54 3.72 -21.70
CA MET A 69 8.49 4.24 -20.72
C MET A 69 9.71 3.33 -20.52
N VAL A 70 9.51 2.01 -20.57
CA VAL A 70 10.60 1.04 -20.45
C VAL A 70 11.36 0.98 -21.79
N PRO A 71 12.68 1.23 -21.81
CA PRO A 71 13.49 1.14 -23.04
C PRO A 71 13.33 -0.22 -23.73
N ALA A 72 13.21 -0.23 -25.06
CA ALA A 72 12.90 -1.44 -25.83
C ALA A 72 13.88 -2.58 -25.57
N GLU A 73 15.16 -2.26 -25.40
CA GLU A 73 16.24 -3.19 -25.08
C GLU A 73 16.13 -3.81 -23.68
N GLN A 74 15.37 -3.22 -22.77
CA GLN A 74 15.17 -3.68 -21.38
C GLN A 74 13.79 -4.31 -21.14
N GLN A 75 12.84 -4.16 -22.08
CA GLN A 75 11.48 -4.66 -21.89
C GLN A 75 11.46 -6.15 -21.57
N ARG A 76 12.16 -6.98 -22.36
CA ARG A 76 12.16 -8.45 -22.19
C ARG A 76 12.78 -8.93 -20.89
N ASP A 77 13.63 -8.11 -20.27
CA ASP A 77 14.28 -8.38 -18.99
C ASP A 77 13.56 -7.69 -17.82
N THR A 78 12.45 -7.00 -18.08
CA THR A 78 11.70 -6.28 -17.05
C THR A 78 10.74 -7.24 -16.32
N PRO A 79 11.04 -7.64 -15.07
CA PRO A 79 10.20 -8.54 -14.31
C PRO A 79 8.83 -7.92 -14.07
N THR A 80 7.79 -8.65 -14.46
CA THR A 80 6.40 -8.21 -14.39
C THR A 80 5.56 -9.18 -13.59
N TYR A 81 4.77 -8.65 -12.64
CA TYR A 81 3.95 -9.43 -11.73
C TYR A 81 2.54 -8.87 -11.64
N LEU A 82 1.59 -9.76 -11.30
CA LEU A 82 0.28 -9.35 -10.81
C LEU A 82 0.03 -9.97 -9.44
N GLY A 83 -0.23 -9.11 -8.45
CA GLY A 83 -0.69 -9.52 -7.14
C GLY A 83 -2.16 -9.14 -6.97
N ALA A 84 -3.03 -10.12 -6.80
CA ALA A 84 -4.42 -9.89 -6.47
C ALA A 84 -4.67 -10.01 -4.97
N THR A 85 -5.51 -9.14 -4.42
CA THR A 85 -5.72 -9.04 -2.97
C THR A 85 -7.08 -9.63 -2.55
N ALA A 86 -7.79 -9.00 -1.61
CA ALA A 86 -8.99 -9.54 -1.00
C ALA A 86 -10.14 -9.83 -1.97
N GLY A 87 -10.29 -9.06 -3.06
CA GLY A 87 -11.35 -9.31 -4.05
C GLY A 87 -11.25 -10.71 -4.65
N MET A 88 -10.04 -11.10 -5.08
CA MET A 88 -9.80 -12.45 -5.59
C MET A 88 -9.77 -13.52 -4.49
N ARG A 89 -9.43 -13.17 -3.24
CA ARG A 89 -9.59 -14.09 -2.09
C ARG A 89 -11.07 -14.46 -1.90
N LEU A 90 -11.98 -13.47 -1.95
CA LEU A 90 -13.42 -13.70 -1.87
C LEU A 90 -13.94 -14.49 -3.07
N LEU A 91 -13.52 -14.15 -4.30
CA LEU A 91 -13.93 -14.90 -5.48
C LEU A 91 -13.47 -16.37 -5.40
N ARG A 92 -12.25 -16.64 -4.95
CA ARG A 92 -11.75 -18.01 -4.77
C ARG A 92 -12.55 -18.79 -3.72
N GLU A 93 -12.92 -18.14 -2.63
CA GLU A 93 -13.77 -18.73 -1.59
C GLU A 93 -15.18 -19.06 -2.13
N GLN A 94 -15.73 -18.19 -2.97
CA GLN A 94 -17.04 -18.40 -3.60
C GLN A 94 -16.99 -19.45 -4.73
N ASN A 95 -15.96 -19.39 -5.58
CA ASN A 95 -15.78 -20.27 -6.73
C ASN A 95 -14.31 -20.28 -7.20
N SER A 96 -13.53 -21.28 -6.77
CA SER A 96 -12.10 -21.40 -7.13
C SER A 96 -11.86 -21.46 -8.63
N THR A 97 -12.71 -22.17 -9.38
CA THR A 97 -12.57 -22.30 -10.85
C THR A 97 -12.69 -20.95 -11.54
N LYS A 98 -13.64 -20.10 -11.14
CA LYS A 98 -13.76 -18.75 -11.70
C LYS A 98 -12.56 -17.88 -11.34
N ALA A 99 -12.07 -17.97 -10.11
CA ALA A 99 -10.86 -17.25 -9.71
C ALA A 99 -9.64 -17.66 -10.56
N GLU A 100 -9.47 -18.95 -10.81
CA GLU A 100 -8.40 -19.50 -11.65
C GLU A 100 -8.54 -19.06 -13.11
N GLN A 101 -9.75 -19.05 -13.67
CA GLN A 101 -10.01 -18.56 -15.02
C GLN A 101 -9.65 -17.08 -15.18
N VAL A 102 -10.03 -16.23 -14.21
CA VAL A 102 -9.66 -14.81 -14.20
C VAL A 102 -8.13 -14.66 -14.16
N LEU A 103 -7.44 -15.40 -13.27
CA LEU A 103 -5.97 -15.38 -13.19
C LEU A 103 -5.30 -15.86 -14.48
N ALA A 104 -5.87 -16.86 -15.16
CA ALA A 104 -5.35 -17.38 -16.42
C ALA A 104 -5.45 -16.35 -17.55
N GLU A 105 -6.58 -15.65 -17.69
CA GLU A 105 -6.76 -14.64 -18.73
C GLU A 105 -5.91 -13.39 -18.49
N VAL A 106 -5.71 -12.95 -17.24
CA VAL A 106 -4.76 -11.87 -16.95
C VAL A 106 -3.31 -12.30 -17.20
N ALA A 107 -2.95 -13.54 -16.85
CA ALA A 107 -1.63 -14.08 -17.13
C ALA A 107 -1.34 -14.14 -18.63
N LYS A 108 -2.33 -14.59 -19.42
CA LYS A 108 -2.27 -14.60 -20.88
C LYS A 108 -2.08 -13.18 -21.43
N ALA A 109 -2.90 -12.22 -21.01
CA ALA A 109 -2.81 -10.85 -21.50
C ALA A 109 -1.47 -10.18 -21.19
N ILE A 110 -0.89 -10.40 -20.00
CA ILE A 110 0.45 -9.88 -19.66
C ILE A 110 1.54 -10.59 -20.47
N GLY A 111 1.41 -11.91 -20.67
CA GLY A 111 2.36 -12.72 -21.45
C GLY A 111 2.40 -12.39 -22.96
N GLU A 112 1.42 -11.66 -23.49
CA GLU A 112 1.43 -11.14 -24.86
C GLU A 112 2.41 -9.96 -25.05
N TYR A 113 2.86 -9.33 -23.96
CA TYR A 113 3.80 -8.20 -23.99
C TYR A 113 5.25 -8.66 -23.91
N PRO A 114 6.22 -7.87 -24.42
CA PRO A 114 7.63 -8.23 -24.41
C PRO A 114 8.25 -8.02 -23.03
N VAL A 115 7.71 -8.65 -21.99
CA VAL A 115 8.15 -8.54 -20.59
C VAL A 115 8.60 -9.88 -20.00
N GLU A 116 9.40 -9.85 -18.94
CA GLU A 116 9.70 -11.04 -18.16
C GLU A 116 8.54 -11.32 -17.20
N PHE A 117 7.44 -11.91 -17.70
CA PHE A 117 6.28 -12.21 -16.87
C PHE A 117 6.59 -13.34 -15.88
N ARG A 118 6.55 -13.01 -14.58
CA ARG A 118 6.90 -13.92 -13.49
C ARG A 118 5.68 -14.51 -12.76
N GLY A 119 4.47 -14.14 -13.17
CA GLY A 119 3.23 -14.77 -12.73
C GLY A 119 2.19 -13.81 -12.15
N ALA A 120 0.95 -14.30 -12.14
CA ALA A 120 -0.21 -13.69 -11.51
C ALA A 120 -0.65 -14.57 -10.33
N ARG A 121 -0.76 -13.99 -9.13
CA ARG A 121 -1.09 -14.75 -7.92
C ARG A 121 -2.01 -13.98 -6.98
N ILE A 122 -2.77 -14.72 -6.15
CA ILE A 122 -3.53 -14.15 -5.05
C ILE A 122 -2.61 -14.06 -3.83
N LEU A 123 -2.31 -12.85 -3.37
CA LEU A 123 -1.52 -12.60 -2.18
C LEU A 123 -2.24 -13.14 -0.95
N THR A 124 -1.47 -13.72 -0.03
CA THR A 124 -1.98 -13.92 1.33
C THR A 124 -2.16 -12.57 2.01
N GLY A 125 -3.10 -12.47 2.94
CA GLY A 125 -3.32 -11.22 3.65
C GLY A 125 -2.11 -10.74 4.48
N ARG A 126 -1.24 -11.66 4.91
CA ARG A 126 0.03 -11.35 5.60
C ARG A 126 1.05 -10.76 4.65
N GLU A 127 1.16 -11.27 3.43
CA GLU A 127 2.03 -10.69 2.40
C GLU A 127 1.59 -9.27 2.08
N GLU A 128 0.31 -9.05 1.78
CA GLU A 128 -0.24 -7.72 1.50
C GLU A 128 0.06 -6.72 2.62
N GLY A 129 -0.25 -7.09 3.88
CA GLY A 129 0.01 -6.23 5.03
C GLY A 129 1.50 -5.98 5.30
N SER A 130 2.36 -6.98 5.09
CA SER A 130 3.78 -6.85 5.38
C SER A 130 4.55 -6.12 4.28
N PHE A 131 4.19 -6.30 3.02
CA PHE A 131 4.74 -5.48 1.95
C PHE A 131 4.31 -4.01 2.06
N GLY A 132 3.08 -3.73 2.50
CA GLY A 132 2.66 -2.36 2.86
C GLY A 132 3.53 -1.75 3.97
N TRP A 133 3.90 -2.53 4.98
CA TRP A 133 4.82 -2.10 6.04
C TRP A 133 6.22 -1.79 5.50
N ILE A 134 6.75 -2.60 4.58
CA ILE A 134 8.05 -2.34 3.93
C ILE A 134 7.98 -1.02 3.16
N THR A 135 6.93 -0.78 2.38
CA THR A 135 6.73 0.47 1.64
C THR A 135 6.78 1.68 2.55
N VAL A 136 6.00 1.68 3.64
CA VAL A 136 5.96 2.79 4.61
C VAL A 136 7.35 3.08 5.16
N ASN A 137 8.06 2.06 5.63
CA ASN A 137 9.35 2.25 6.30
C ASN A 137 10.49 2.55 5.31
N TYR A 138 10.39 2.08 4.07
CA TYR A 138 11.31 2.47 3.01
C TYR A 138 11.15 3.95 2.62
N LEU A 139 9.92 4.40 2.40
CA LEU A 139 9.64 5.80 2.01
C LEU A 139 9.93 6.81 3.13
N LEU A 140 9.87 6.37 4.38
CA LEU A 140 10.27 7.17 5.55
C LEU A 140 11.77 7.10 5.87
N GLU A 141 12.55 6.44 5.01
CA GLU A 141 13.99 6.23 5.20
C GLU A 141 14.34 5.56 6.54
N THR A 142 13.43 4.79 7.15
CA THR A 142 13.70 4.09 8.43
C THR A 142 14.38 2.74 8.23
N LEU A 143 14.30 2.18 7.02
CA LEU A 143 15.01 0.95 6.64
C LEU A 143 16.41 1.23 6.08
N VAL A 144 16.58 2.35 5.38
CA VAL A 144 17.82 2.74 4.71
C VAL A 144 17.78 4.24 4.42
N LYS A 145 18.90 4.94 4.56
CA LYS A 145 19.02 6.37 4.29
C LYS A 145 20.36 6.69 3.63
N PHE A 146 20.37 7.71 2.76
CA PHE A 146 21.62 8.21 2.19
C PHE A 146 22.26 9.22 3.15
N SER A 147 23.46 8.90 3.64
CA SER A 147 24.17 9.71 4.62
C SER A 147 24.97 10.85 3.98
N PHE A 148 25.39 11.80 4.80
CA PHE A 148 26.28 12.89 4.37
C PHE A 148 27.65 12.40 3.87
N ALA A 149 28.04 11.16 4.22
CA ALA A 149 29.25 10.52 3.73
C ALA A 149 29.06 9.88 2.34
N GLU A 150 27.96 10.20 1.65
CA GLU A 150 27.58 9.69 0.32
C GLU A 150 27.45 8.16 0.27
N LYS A 151 26.92 7.57 1.35
CA LYS A 151 26.71 6.12 1.47
C LYS A 151 25.31 5.83 1.96
N TRP A 152 24.76 4.71 1.48
CA TRP A 152 23.55 4.16 2.06
C TRP A 152 23.90 3.47 3.37
N GLU A 153 23.15 3.77 4.42
CA GLU A 153 23.34 3.15 5.73
C GLU A 153 22.00 2.93 6.43
N HIS A 154 21.99 2.01 7.39
CA HIS A 154 20.85 1.81 8.28
C HIS A 154 20.81 2.97 9.28
N PRO A 155 19.69 3.72 9.38
CA PRO A 155 19.58 4.83 10.32
C PRO A 155 19.69 4.35 11.77
N GLN A 156 20.66 4.91 12.51
CA GLN A 156 20.77 4.67 13.95
C GLN A 156 19.60 5.35 14.70
N ASP A 157 19.14 4.74 15.79
CA ASP A 157 18.10 5.26 16.69
C ASP A 157 16.75 5.61 16.05
N THR A 158 16.43 5.02 14.90
CA THR A 158 15.14 5.25 14.20
C THR A 158 14.19 4.09 14.46
N GLU A 159 13.05 4.35 15.11
CA GLU A 159 11.99 3.37 15.26
C GLU A 159 11.23 3.19 13.92
N VAL A 160 10.99 1.95 13.53
CA VAL A 160 10.10 1.60 12.42
C VAL A 160 8.64 1.85 12.79
N LEU A 161 7.85 2.28 11.82
CA LEU A 161 6.43 2.57 11.97
C LEU A 161 5.58 1.35 11.63
N GLY A 162 4.41 1.25 12.27
CA GLY A 162 3.36 0.34 11.85
C GLY A 162 2.63 0.82 10.59
N ALA A 163 1.95 -0.10 9.92
CA ALA A 163 1.15 0.13 8.72
C ALA A 163 -0.27 -0.37 8.95
N LEU A 164 -1.25 0.49 8.66
CA LEU A 164 -2.68 0.19 8.69
C LEU A 164 -3.25 0.42 7.29
N ASP A 165 -3.79 -0.63 6.68
CA ASP A 165 -4.39 -0.57 5.35
C ASP A 165 -5.88 -0.90 5.42
N LEU A 166 -6.70 -0.13 4.71
CA LEU A 166 -8.14 -0.38 4.59
C LEU A 166 -8.52 -0.39 3.13
N GLY A 167 -8.63 -1.59 2.57
CA GLY A 167 -9.17 -1.83 1.23
C GLY A 167 -10.69 -1.97 1.22
N GLY A 168 -11.25 -2.31 0.06
CA GLY A 168 -12.69 -2.56 -0.07
C GLY A 168 -13.15 -3.89 0.54
N ALA A 169 -12.30 -4.93 0.50
CA ALA A 169 -12.65 -6.28 0.94
C ALA A 169 -11.87 -6.83 2.15
N SER A 170 -10.76 -6.21 2.54
CA SER A 170 -10.07 -6.50 3.80
C SER A 170 -9.42 -5.26 4.40
N THR A 171 -8.97 -5.40 5.65
CA THR A 171 -8.11 -4.43 6.33
C THR A 171 -6.95 -5.13 7.00
N GLN A 172 -5.80 -4.47 7.07
CA GLN A 172 -4.54 -5.02 7.54
C GLN A 172 -3.96 -4.15 8.65
N ILE A 173 -3.31 -4.82 9.59
CA ILE A 173 -2.47 -4.20 10.61
C ILE A 173 -1.14 -4.95 10.64
N THR A 174 -0.05 -4.21 10.46
CA THR A 174 1.32 -4.73 10.53
C THR A 174 2.20 -3.81 11.35
N PHE A 175 2.96 -4.33 12.31
CA PHE A 175 3.93 -3.55 13.07
C PHE A 175 4.97 -4.44 13.73
N GLN A 176 6.08 -3.83 14.15
CA GLN A 176 7.07 -4.50 15.00
C GLN A 176 6.63 -4.39 16.48
N PRO A 177 6.21 -5.50 17.12
CA PRO A 177 5.81 -5.46 18.51
C PRO A 177 7.00 -5.31 19.45
N GLY A 178 6.77 -4.75 20.65
CA GLY A 178 7.77 -4.71 21.73
C GLY A 178 7.91 -6.03 22.50
N VAL A 179 7.19 -7.06 22.10
CA VAL A 179 7.16 -8.40 22.72
C VAL A 179 7.20 -9.46 21.61
N PRO A 180 7.68 -10.69 21.89
CA PRO A 180 7.64 -11.77 20.92
C PRO A 180 6.22 -12.04 20.41
N VAL A 181 6.08 -12.30 19.11
CA VAL A 181 4.81 -12.69 18.51
C VAL A 181 4.46 -14.11 18.94
N GLU A 182 3.45 -14.27 19.79
CA GLU A 182 3.03 -15.58 20.29
C GLU A 182 2.38 -16.45 19.20
N ASP A 183 1.61 -15.84 18.28
CA ASP A 183 1.01 -16.57 17.17
C ASP A 183 1.94 -16.62 15.96
N ARG A 184 2.53 -17.79 15.71
CA ARG A 184 3.37 -18.02 14.53
C ARG A 184 2.61 -17.79 13.22
N ASN A 185 1.29 -17.95 13.20
CA ASN A 185 0.49 -17.66 12.01
C ASN A 185 0.37 -16.16 11.74
N THR A 186 0.63 -15.29 12.73
CA THR A 186 0.65 -13.83 12.55
C THR A 186 2.06 -13.24 12.54
N SER A 187 3.09 -14.09 12.67
CA SER A 187 4.48 -13.65 12.64
C SER A 187 5.01 -13.64 11.21
N VAL A 188 5.74 -12.59 10.85
CA VAL A 188 6.43 -12.44 9.56
C VAL A 188 7.87 -12.01 9.81
N PHE A 189 8.81 -12.57 9.05
CA PHE A 189 10.23 -12.27 9.16
C PHE A 189 10.79 -11.81 7.81
N PHE A 190 11.54 -10.70 7.82
CA PHE A 190 12.28 -10.22 6.66
C PHE A 190 13.71 -9.91 7.02
N ARG A 191 14.59 -9.99 6.01
CA ARG A 191 15.92 -9.40 6.07
C ARG A 191 16.02 -8.34 4.97
N LEU A 192 16.13 -7.07 5.35
CA LEU A 192 16.16 -5.92 4.43
C LEU A 192 17.37 -5.07 4.76
N TYR A 193 18.18 -4.75 3.75
CA TYR A 193 19.40 -3.96 3.90
C TYR A 193 20.36 -4.52 4.99
N GLY A 194 20.43 -5.85 5.10
CA GLY A 194 21.25 -6.54 6.10
C GLY A 194 20.60 -6.73 7.48
N THR A 195 19.51 -6.02 7.80
CA THR A 195 18.81 -6.04 9.10
C THR A 195 17.63 -7.01 9.12
N ASN A 196 17.49 -7.77 10.20
CA ASN A 196 16.37 -8.70 10.40
C ASN A 196 15.20 -8.01 11.13
N TYR A 197 13.99 -8.14 10.59
CA TYR A 197 12.76 -7.61 11.17
C TYR A 197 11.82 -8.76 11.51
N SER A 198 11.25 -8.74 12.73
CA SER A 198 10.19 -9.64 13.16
C SER A 198 8.92 -8.83 13.40
N LEU A 199 7.89 -9.11 12.61
CA LEU A 199 6.67 -8.32 12.54
C LEU A 199 5.48 -9.15 12.96
N TYR A 200 4.51 -8.50 13.60
CA TYR A 200 3.14 -8.95 13.62
C TYR A 200 2.45 -8.46 12.36
N SER A 201 1.74 -9.33 11.64
CA SER A 201 0.88 -8.95 10.51
C SER A 201 -0.39 -9.80 10.50
N HIS A 202 -1.54 -9.14 10.36
CA HIS A 202 -2.82 -9.79 10.18
C HIS A 202 -3.71 -9.05 9.17
N SER A 203 -4.53 -9.82 8.44
CA SER A 203 -5.52 -9.30 7.49
C SER A 203 -6.90 -9.84 7.85
N TYR A 204 -7.82 -8.93 8.12
CA TYR A 204 -9.22 -9.26 8.38
C TYR A 204 -10.00 -9.22 7.07
N LEU A 205 -10.13 -10.38 6.43
CA LEU A 205 -11.01 -10.56 5.26
C LEU A 205 -12.46 -10.26 5.64
N CYS A 206 -13.24 -9.67 4.73
CA CYS A 206 -14.59 -9.12 4.94
C CYS A 206 -14.67 -7.84 5.78
N TYR A 207 -13.58 -7.41 6.42
CA TYR A 207 -13.50 -6.14 7.15
C TYR A 207 -12.86 -5.02 6.32
N GLY A 208 -12.89 -5.15 4.99
CA GLY A 208 -12.69 -3.99 4.12
C GLY A 208 -13.92 -3.12 4.10
N GLN A 209 -13.77 -1.85 3.75
CA GLN A 209 -14.84 -0.85 3.82
C GLN A 209 -16.13 -1.31 3.10
N THR A 210 -16.04 -1.73 1.84
CA THR A 210 -17.21 -2.16 1.04
C THR A 210 -17.91 -3.37 1.66
N GLN A 211 -17.14 -4.38 2.08
CA GLN A 211 -17.70 -5.60 2.66
C GLN A 211 -18.27 -5.35 4.06
N ALA A 212 -17.65 -4.50 4.86
CA ALA A 212 -18.16 -4.12 6.18
C ALA A 212 -19.49 -3.37 6.10
N LEU A 213 -19.67 -2.48 5.11
CA LEU A 213 -20.96 -1.82 4.87
C LEU A 213 -22.02 -2.81 4.37
N LYS A 214 -21.65 -3.77 3.53
CA LYS A 214 -22.55 -4.86 3.10
C LYS A 214 -22.98 -5.72 4.29
N MET A 215 -22.05 -6.07 5.17
CA MET A 215 -22.32 -6.76 6.43
C MET A 215 -23.25 -5.94 7.35
N LEU A 216 -23.04 -4.63 7.44
CA LEU A 216 -23.92 -3.73 8.20
C LEU A 216 -25.36 -3.76 7.67
N LEU A 217 -25.53 -3.59 6.37
CA LEU A 217 -26.85 -3.60 5.75
C LEU A 217 -27.54 -4.96 5.90
N ALA A 218 -26.79 -6.06 5.74
CA ALA A 218 -27.30 -7.41 5.95
C ALA A 218 -27.70 -7.65 7.41
N ALA A 219 -26.92 -7.20 8.38
CA ALA A 219 -27.24 -7.32 9.80
C ALA A 219 -28.52 -6.54 10.16
N LEU A 220 -28.70 -5.33 9.61
CA LEU A 220 -29.92 -4.54 9.81
C LEU A 220 -31.15 -5.20 9.18
N HIS A 221 -30.99 -5.83 8.02
CA HIS A 221 -32.05 -6.62 7.40
C HIS A 221 -32.40 -7.86 8.25
N GLN A 222 -31.41 -8.54 8.81
CA GLN A 222 -31.64 -9.74 9.64
C GLN A 222 -32.26 -9.41 11.01
N ASP A 223 -31.93 -8.26 11.60
CA ASP A 223 -32.53 -7.77 12.85
C ASP A 223 -34.04 -7.52 12.68
N SER A 224 -34.50 -7.18 11.47
CA SER A 224 -35.92 -6.98 11.14
C SER A 224 -36.19 -7.41 9.69
N PRO A 225 -36.46 -8.71 9.43
CA PRO A 225 -36.53 -9.31 8.09
C PRO A 225 -37.82 -8.94 7.36
N THR A 226 -37.96 -7.66 7.05
CA THR A 226 -39.05 -7.07 6.28
C THR A 226 -38.50 -6.43 5.01
N ALA A 227 -39.38 -6.08 4.07
CA ALA A 227 -38.98 -5.34 2.88
C ALA A 227 -38.47 -3.92 3.17
N GLN A 228 -38.56 -3.43 4.41
CA GLN A 228 -38.10 -2.11 4.82
C GLN A 228 -36.89 -2.25 5.76
N ILE A 229 -35.78 -1.61 5.42
CA ILE A 229 -34.57 -1.56 6.25
C ILE A 229 -34.35 -0.14 6.73
N SER A 230 -34.42 0.06 8.05
CA SER A 230 -34.04 1.32 8.68
C SER A 230 -32.53 1.36 8.89
N HIS A 231 -31.83 2.27 8.22
CA HIS A 231 -30.38 2.37 8.25
C HIS A 231 -29.92 3.57 9.10
N PRO A 232 -29.47 3.36 10.35
CA PRO A 232 -29.15 4.46 11.26
C PRO A 232 -27.92 5.27 10.85
N CYS A 233 -27.03 4.68 10.05
CA CYS A 233 -25.83 5.35 9.56
C CYS A 233 -26.05 6.13 8.26
N TYR A 234 -27.20 6.00 7.59
CA TYR A 234 -27.48 6.81 6.40
C TYR A 234 -28.16 8.11 6.82
N PRO A 235 -27.89 9.24 6.13
CA PRO A 235 -28.50 10.52 6.43
C PRO A 235 -30.03 10.43 6.44
N SER A 236 -30.68 11.15 7.36
CA SER A 236 -32.13 11.10 7.48
C SER A 236 -32.80 11.64 6.21
N GLY A 237 -33.76 10.88 5.66
CA GLY A 237 -34.44 11.22 4.40
C GLY A 237 -33.78 10.62 3.15
N TYR A 238 -32.64 9.93 3.29
CA TYR A 238 -32.08 9.13 2.20
C TYR A 238 -32.94 7.89 1.95
N GLN A 239 -33.14 7.51 0.68
CA GLN A 239 -33.81 6.27 0.30
C GLN A 239 -33.16 5.63 -0.93
N GLU A 240 -33.10 4.30 -0.93
CA GLU A 240 -32.73 3.50 -2.10
C GLU A 240 -33.39 2.12 -2.07
N ASN A 241 -33.43 1.47 -3.23
CA ASN A 241 -33.87 0.09 -3.35
C ASN A 241 -32.65 -0.80 -3.65
N VAL A 242 -32.60 -1.96 -3.01
CA VAL A 242 -31.59 -2.99 -3.22
C VAL A 242 -32.28 -4.35 -3.30
N THR A 243 -31.82 -5.24 -4.16
CA THR A 243 -32.38 -6.61 -4.20
C THR A 243 -31.74 -7.49 -3.14
N VAL A 244 -32.45 -8.54 -2.68
CA VAL A 244 -31.85 -9.58 -1.83
C VAL A 244 -30.63 -10.20 -2.52
N ALA A 245 -30.67 -10.41 -3.84
CA ALA A 245 -29.54 -10.91 -4.60
C ALA A 245 -28.30 -9.99 -4.49
N GLU A 246 -28.45 -8.68 -4.69
CA GLU A 246 -27.37 -7.70 -4.56
C GLU A 246 -26.82 -7.57 -3.14
N LEU A 247 -27.71 -7.62 -2.14
CA LEU A 247 -27.30 -7.54 -0.73
C LEU A 247 -26.44 -8.74 -0.31
N TYR A 248 -26.77 -9.93 -0.82
CA TYR A 248 -26.17 -11.20 -0.39
C TYR A 248 -25.27 -11.87 -1.47
N ASP A 249 -24.76 -11.11 -2.43
CA ASP A 249 -23.87 -11.56 -3.53
C ASP A 249 -22.42 -11.85 -3.09
N SER A 250 -22.11 -11.77 -1.79
CA SER A 250 -20.76 -11.86 -1.25
C SER A 250 -20.65 -12.97 -0.19
N PRO A 251 -19.55 -13.74 -0.14
CA PRO A 251 -19.34 -14.74 0.90
C PRO A 251 -19.24 -14.14 2.32
N CYS A 252 -19.08 -12.82 2.44
CA CYS A 252 -19.06 -12.11 3.72
C CYS A 252 -20.42 -11.99 4.40
N VAL A 253 -21.51 -12.29 3.70
CA VAL A 253 -22.89 -12.18 4.19
C VAL A 253 -23.67 -13.43 3.80
N ARG A 254 -24.61 -13.85 4.64
CA ARG A 254 -25.43 -15.05 4.38
C ARG A 254 -26.89 -14.66 4.23
N ALA A 255 -27.48 -15.00 3.08
CA ALA A 255 -28.89 -14.77 2.83
C ALA A 255 -29.77 -15.61 3.79
N PRO A 256 -30.92 -15.08 4.27
CA PRO A 256 -31.95 -15.89 4.90
C PRO A 256 -32.43 -16.98 3.94
N SER A 257 -32.56 -18.21 4.41
CA SER A 257 -32.89 -19.38 3.57
C SER A 257 -34.23 -19.30 2.84
N THR A 258 -35.13 -18.44 3.30
CA THR A 258 -36.51 -18.30 2.77
C THR A 258 -36.70 -17.07 1.88
N ALA A 259 -35.69 -16.21 1.73
CA ALA A 259 -35.84 -14.96 0.99
C ALA A 259 -35.74 -15.18 -0.53
N SER A 260 -36.71 -14.65 -1.28
CA SER A 260 -36.62 -14.61 -2.75
C SER A 260 -35.47 -13.69 -3.18
N PRO A 261 -34.55 -14.12 -4.06
CA PRO A 261 -33.45 -13.28 -4.54
C PRO A 261 -33.93 -12.00 -5.24
N ALA A 262 -35.10 -12.04 -5.87
CA ALA A 262 -35.70 -10.90 -6.57
C ALA A 262 -36.49 -9.94 -5.67
N LEU A 263 -36.63 -10.25 -4.37
CA LEU A 263 -37.30 -9.36 -3.43
C LEU A 263 -36.54 -8.03 -3.35
N VAL A 264 -37.28 -6.93 -3.56
CA VAL A 264 -36.76 -5.58 -3.42
C VAL A 264 -36.89 -5.13 -1.97
N LEU A 265 -35.78 -4.67 -1.42
CA LEU A 265 -35.68 -4.10 -0.08
C LEU A 265 -35.52 -2.59 -0.21
N THR A 266 -36.35 -1.83 0.48
CA THR A 266 -36.25 -0.37 0.55
C THR A 266 -35.44 0.02 1.79
N VAL A 267 -34.29 0.64 1.57
CA VAL A 267 -33.40 1.12 2.62
C VAL A 267 -33.67 2.60 2.87
N THR A 268 -33.99 2.95 4.11
CA THR A 268 -34.30 4.34 4.51
C THR A 268 -33.32 4.81 5.58
N GLY A 269 -32.65 5.93 5.35
CA GLY A 269 -31.73 6.54 6.30
C GLY A 269 -32.45 7.23 7.45
N THR A 270 -31.99 7.01 8.68
CA THR A 270 -32.59 7.61 9.88
C THR A 270 -31.70 8.63 10.59
N GLY A 271 -30.42 8.75 10.22
CA GLY A 271 -29.50 9.75 10.78
C GLY A 271 -29.34 9.68 12.30
N ASP A 272 -29.14 8.48 12.86
CA ASP A 272 -29.01 8.26 14.32
C ASP A 272 -27.59 7.78 14.65
N PRO A 273 -26.67 8.69 15.05
CA PRO A 273 -25.27 8.35 15.31
C PRO A 273 -25.07 7.30 16.40
N ALA A 274 -25.95 7.27 17.42
CA ALA A 274 -25.83 6.34 18.53
C ALA A 274 -26.21 4.93 18.08
N LYS A 275 -27.36 4.77 17.39
CA LYS A 275 -27.76 3.49 16.81
C LYS A 275 -26.81 3.03 15.71
N CYS A 276 -26.26 3.96 14.93
CA CYS A 276 -25.25 3.64 13.93
C CYS A 276 -24.02 2.98 14.56
N ARG A 277 -23.47 3.60 15.61
CA ARG A 277 -22.34 3.05 16.35
C ARG A 277 -22.65 1.66 16.93
N MET A 278 -23.83 1.48 17.52
CA MET A 278 -24.25 0.19 18.07
C MET A 278 -24.37 -0.89 16.98
N ALA A 279 -24.96 -0.56 15.83
CA ALA A 279 -25.10 -1.49 14.71
C ALA A 279 -23.74 -1.92 14.15
N ILE A 280 -22.79 -0.97 14.01
CA ILE A 280 -21.42 -1.25 13.59
C ILE A 280 -20.69 -2.13 14.61
N GLN A 281 -20.84 -1.86 15.91
CA GLN A 281 -20.21 -2.67 16.96
C GLN A 281 -20.64 -4.14 16.90
N LYS A 282 -21.90 -4.43 16.53
CA LYS A 282 -22.40 -5.81 16.37
C LYS A 282 -21.68 -6.60 15.29
N LEU A 283 -21.01 -5.94 14.34
CA LEU A 283 -20.23 -6.63 13.30
C LEU A 283 -19.00 -7.33 13.86
N PHE A 284 -18.54 -6.95 15.05
CA PHE A 284 -17.32 -7.44 15.66
C PHE A 284 -17.62 -8.28 16.89
N ASN A 285 -16.86 -9.36 17.09
CA ASN A 285 -16.77 -10.00 18.40
C ASN A 285 -15.51 -9.53 19.12
N PHE A 286 -15.65 -8.63 20.10
CA PHE A 286 -14.52 -8.12 20.88
C PHE A 286 -14.07 -9.02 22.04
N SER A 287 -14.69 -10.19 22.20
CA SER A 287 -14.33 -11.15 23.24
C SER A 287 -12.98 -11.81 22.93
N CYS A 288 -12.04 -11.73 23.87
CA CYS A 288 -10.73 -12.38 23.78
C CYS A 288 -10.67 -13.59 24.73
N ARG A 289 -10.00 -14.67 24.33
CA ARG A 289 -9.68 -15.79 25.22
C ARG A 289 -8.51 -15.38 26.13
N ALA A 290 -8.81 -14.91 27.33
CA ALA A 290 -7.80 -14.60 28.34
C ALA A 290 -6.91 -15.84 28.61
N PRO A 291 -5.59 -15.65 28.85
CA PRO A 291 -4.86 -14.39 29.04
C PRO A 291 -4.40 -13.71 27.75
N ARG A 292 -4.73 -14.27 26.58
CA ARG A 292 -4.12 -13.86 25.31
C ARG A 292 -4.75 -12.57 24.76
N PRO A 293 -3.96 -11.52 24.46
CA PRO A 293 -4.48 -10.30 23.86
C PRO A 293 -4.97 -10.59 22.43
N CYS A 294 -6.04 -9.92 22.05
CA CYS A 294 -6.66 -10.12 20.74
C CYS A 294 -7.17 -8.79 20.19
N GLY A 295 -7.27 -8.68 18.87
CA GLY A 295 -7.97 -7.58 18.22
C GLY A 295 -9.48 -7.78 18.35
N PHE A 296 -10.05 -8.50 17.38
CA PHE A 296 -11.44 -8.95 17.38
C PHE A 296 -11.56 -10.34 16.74
N ASN A 297 -12.72 -10.97 16.89
CA ASN A 297 -13.04 -12.33 16.45
C ASN A 297 -12.07 -13.39 17.00
N GLY A 298 -11.56 -13.18 18.20
CA GLY A 298 -10.59 -14.08 18.84
C GLY A 298 -9.21 -14.12 18.18
N VAL A 299 -8.92 -13.22 17.23
CA VAL A 299 -7.63 -13.16 16.53
C VAL A 299 -6.58 -12.51 17.42
N TYR A 300 -5.49 -13.23 17.67
CA TYR A 300 -4.35 -12.72 18.42
C TYR A 300 -3.83 -11.39 17.86
N GLN A 301 -3.56 -10.45 18.75
CA GLN A 301 -2.91 -9.18 18.42
C GLN A 301 -2.07 -8.74 19.62
N PRO A 302 -0.76 -8.47 19.48
CA PRO A 302 0.02 -7.87 20.54
C PRO A 302 -0.43 -6.42 20.80
N PRO A 303 -0.12 -5.84 21.97
CA PRO A 303 -0.38 -4.42 22.22
C PRO A 303 0.28 -3.54 21.15
N VAL A 304 -0.49 -2.59 20.60
CA VAL A 304 0.05 -1.62 19.63
C VAL A 304 1.15 -0.78 20.29
N ARG A 305 2.24 -0.56 19.54
CA ARG A 305 3.41 0.20 19.99
C ARG A 305 3.95 1.05 18.83
N GLY A 306 4.48 2.21 19.16
CA GLY A 306 5.13 3.11 18.19
C GLY A 306 4.11 3.95 17.41
N GLN A 307 4.59 4.54 16.33
CA GLN A 307 3.83 5.35 15.38
C GLN A 307 3.29 4.45 14.26
N PHE A 308 2.15 4.83 13.66
CA PHE A 308 1.48 4.07 12.61
C PHE A 308 1.08 4.98 11.46
N PHE A 309 1.28 4.52 10.23
CA PHE A 309 0.72 5.17 9.05
C PHE A 309 -0.52 4.41 8.60
N ALA A 310 -1.64 5.14 8.48
CA ALA A 310 -2.92 4.62 8.03
C ALA A 310 -3.26 5.21 6.66
N PHE A 311 -3.37 4.36 5.65
CA PHE A 311 -3.51 4.76 4.26
C PHE A 311 -4.72 4.10 3.60
N SER A 312 -4.86 4.27 2.27
CA SER A 312 -6.02 3.78 1.50
C SER A 312 -7.35 4.31 2.07
N GLY A 313 -8.32 3.43 2.32
CA GLY A 313 -9.63 3.77 2.84
C GLY A 313 -9.60 4.52 4.19
N PHE A 314 -8.56 4.35 5.02
CA PHE A 314 -8.42 5.13 6.25
C PHE A 314 -8.25 6.62 5.95
N TYR A 315 -7.30 6.94 5.06
CA TYR A 315 -7.03 8.32 4.65
C TYR A 315 -8.23 8.93 3.94
N HIS A 316 -8.71 8.31 2.85
CA HIS A 316 -9.76 8.92 2.02
C HIS A 316 -11.04 9.22 2.81
N SER A 317 -11.42 8.37 3.75
CA SER A 317 -12.65 8.53 4.53
C SER A 317 -12.56 9.66 5.56
N LEU A 318 -11.45 9.75 6.29
CA LEU A 318 -11.25 10.80 7.28
C LEU A 318 -10.90 12.14 6.60
N HIS A 319 -10.19 12.09 5.47
CA HIS A 319 -9.85 13.28 4.69
C HIS A 319 -11.10 13.97 4.15
N PHE A 320 -12.12 13.20 3.74
CA PHE A 320 -13.42 13.75 3.33
C PHE A 320 -14.06 14.65 4.40
N LEU A 321 -13.84 14.37 5.69
CA LEU A 321 -14.30 15.22 6.81
C LEU A 321 -13.22 16.14 7.38
N ASN A 322 -12.08 16.27 6.69
CA ASN A 322 -10.91 17.04 7.11
C ASN A 322 -10.31 16.59 8.47
N LEU A 323 -10.32 15.28 8.74
CA LEU A 323 -9.91 14.65 10.00
C LEU A 323 -8.52 13.96 9.94
N THR A 324 -7.68 14.32 8.97
CA THR A 324 -6.33 13.74 8.80
C THR A 324 -5.21 14.64 9.37
N GLY A 325 -5.54 15.80 9.93
CA GLY A 325 -4.60 16.82 10.40
C GLY A 325 -4.10 16.63 11.84
N GLY A 326 -4.15 15.41 12.40
CA GLY A 326 -3.70 15.14 13.77
C GLY A 326 -4.67 15.64 14.86
N GLN A 327 -5.95 15.77 14.55
CA GLN A 327 -6.96 16.23 15.51
C GLN A 327 -7.13 15.26 16.70
N SER A 328 -7.54 15.80 17.85
CA SER A 328 -7.84 14.98 19.03
C SER A 328 -8.99 14.00 18.77
N LEU A 329 -8.95 12.84 19.43
CA LEU A 329 -10.01 11.84 19.33
C LEU A 329 -11.40 12.40 19.69
N GLY A 330 -11.46 13.36 20.62
CA GLY A 330 -12.71 14.02 21.01
C GLY A 330 -13.32 14.81 19.87
N LEU A 331 -12.50 15.59 19.15
CA LEU A 331 -12.93 16.36 17.98
C LEU A 331 -13.37 15.44 16.85
N VAL A 332 -12.57 14.43 16.50
CA VAL A 332 -12.90 13.45 15.46
C VAL A 332 -14.24 12.79 15.72
N ASN A 333 -14.49 12.32 16.95
CA ASN A 333 -15.75 11.70 17.33
C ASN A 333 -16.93 12.70 17.29
N ALA A 334 -16.73 13.95 17.70
CA ALA A 334 -17.76 14.98 17.64
C ALA A 334 -18.14 15.32 16.19
N THR A 335 -17.16 15.52 15.31
CA THR A 335 -17.37 15.81 13.88
C THR A 335 -18.13 14.70 13.18
N ILE A 336 -17.73 13.43 13.40
CA ILE A 336 -18.42 12.28 12.80
C ILE A 336 -19.85 12.18 13.31
N ARG A 337 -20.07 12.37 14.62
CA ARG A 337 -21.41 12.34 15.21
C ARG A 337 -22.31 13.44 14.65
N GLU A 338 -21.78 14.65 14.48
CA GLU A 338 -22.53 15.77 13.90
C GLU A 338 -22.89 15.51 12.44
N PHE A 339 -21.93 15.03 11.64
CA PHE A 339 -22.18 14.64 10.25
C PHE A 339 -23.26 13.55 10.14
N CYS A 340 -23.18 12.52 10.97
CA CYS A 340 -24.15 11.41 11.00
C CYS A 340 -25.58 11.83 11.37
N ALA A 341 -25.76 12.97 12.04
CA ALA A 341 -27.07 13.51 12.42
C ALA A 341 -27.69 14.42 11.34
N MET A 342 -27.01 14.64 10.22
CA MET A 342 -27.50 15.51 9.15
C MET A 342 -28.57 14.83 8.29
N THR A 343 -29.45 15.66 7.71
CA THR A 343 -30.41 15.23 6.70
C THR A 343 -29.71 15.01 5.35
N TRP A 344 -30.33 14.19 4.50
CA TRP A 344 -29.85 13.97 3.14
C TRP A 344 -29.71 15.27 2.35
N ASP A 345 -30.71 16.14 2.41
CA ASP A 345 -30.67 17.46 1.76
C ASP A 345 -29.47 18.29 2.25
N LYS A 346 -29.23 18.33 3.56
CA LYS A 346 -28.14 19.12 4.14
C LYS A 346 -26.77 18.62 3.66
N VAL A 347 -26.55 17.29 3.64
CA VAL A 347 -25.26 16.76 3.17
C VAL A 347 -25.05 17.00 1.67
N GLN A 348 -26.09 16.96 0.85
CA GLN A 348 -26.00 17.29 -0.57
C GLN A 348 -25.62 18.77 -0.80
N HIS A 349 -26.21 19.68 -0.02
CA HIS A 349 -25.89 21.11 -0.12
C HIS A 349 -24.46 21.43 0.34
N LEU A 350 -23.97 20.75 1.38
CA LEU A 350 -22.60 20.95 1.87
C LEU A 350 -21.53 20.35 0.95
N PHE A 351 -21.86 19.29 0.22
CA PHE A 351 -20.92 18.54 -0.62
C PHE A 351 -21.47 18.28 -2.03
N PRO A 352 -21.79 19.32 -2.82
CA PRO A 352 -22.55 19.20 -4.07
C PRO A 352 -21.82 18.44 -5.19
N THR A 353 -20.49 18.36 -5.14
CA THR A 353 -19.66 17.69 -6.17
C THR A 353 -19.36 16.24 -5.83
N THR A 354 -19.75 15.76 -4.65
CA THR A 354 -19.39 14.42 -4.18
C THR A 354 -20.38 13.38 -4.70
N ASN A 355 -19.88 12.20 -5.10
CA ASN A 355 -20.72 11.11 -5.56
C ASN A 355 -21.76 10.70 -4.51
N ARG A 356 -23.00 10.48 -4.94
CA ARG A 356 -24.14 10.09 -4.10
C ARG A 356 -23.83 8.93 -3.15
N THR A 357 -23.17 7.87 -3.64
CA THR A 357 -22.81 6.68 -2.86
C THR A 357 -21.79 7.04 -1.77
N HIS A 358 -20.78 7.84 -2.11
CA HIS A 358 -19.77 8.29 -1.14
C HIS A 358 -20.40 9.15 -0.04
N LEU A 359 -21.30 10.07 -0.40
CA LEU A 359 -22.03 10.89 0.59
C LEU A 359 -22.91 10.07 1.51
N ARG A 360 -23.67 9.12 0.95
CA ARG A 360 -24.52 8.19 1.70
C ARG A 360 -23.71 7.41 2.73
N ASP A 361 -22.54 6.92 2.33
CA ASP A 361 -21.71 5.99 3.13
C ASP A 361 -20.80 6.69 4.14
N ALA A 362 -20.54 7.99 3.98
CA ALA A 362 -19.54 8.72 4.76
C ALA A 362 -19.72 8.58 6.28
N CYS A 363 -20.96 8.63 6.79
CA CYS A 363 -21.23 8.42 8.23
C CYS A 363 -20.91 6.98 8.66
N ALA A 364 -21.39 5.99 7.91
CA ALA A 364 -21.20 4.58 8.23
C ALA A 364 -19.71 4.19 8.23
N VAL A 365 -18.99 4.63 7.20
CA VAL A 365 -17.55 4.37 7.03
C VAL A 365 -16.72 4.99 8.14
N ASN A 366 -16.95 6.27 8.46
CA ASN A 366 -16.15 6.95 9.47
C ASN A 366 -16.44 6.41 10.89
N SER A 367 -17.70 6.05 11.16
CA SER A 367 -18.08 5.35 12.40
C SER A 367 -17.47 3.94 12.48
N TYR A 368 -17.37 3.26 11.33
CA TYR A 368 -16.71 1.96 11.20
C TYR A 368 -15.20 2.05 11.48
N ILE A 369 -14.51 3.02 10.86
CA ILE A 369 -13.09 3.26 11.08
C ILE A 369 -12.79 3.55 12.56
N LEU A 370 -13.57 4.41 13.22
CA LEU A 370 -13.41 4.66 14.65
C LEU A 370 -13.60 3.38 15.48
N THR A 371 -14.59 2.56 15.14
CA THR A 371 -14.84 1.29 15.85
C THR A 371 -13.69 0.31 15.63
N LEU A 372 -13.21 0.16 14.39
CA LEU A 372 -12.09 -0.68 14.01
C LEU A 372 -10.81 -0.26 14.73
N LEU A 373 -10.43 1.01 14.69
CA LEU A 373 -9.20 1.50 15.32
C LEU A 373 -9.24 1.37 16.85
N LEU A 374 -10.34 1.79 17.48
CA LEU A 374 -10.40 1.88 18.94
C LEU A 374 -10.73 0.55 19.61
N GLN A 375 -11.70 -0.19 19.07
CA GLN A 375 -12.19 -1.43 19.69
C GLN A 375 -11.62 -2.66 18.99
N GLY A 376 -11.36 -2.61 17.69
CA GLY A 376 -10.70 -3.69 16.96
C GLY A 376 -9.21 -3.72 17.25
N TYR A 377 -8.46 -2.72 16.81
CA TYR A 377 -7.00 -2.64 16.93
C TYR A 377 -6.50 -2.14 18.29
N LYS A 378 -7.41 -1.78 19.20
CA LYS A 378 -7.11 -1.38 20.58
C LYS A 378 -6.29 -0.10 20.71
N PHE A 379 -6.35 0.80 19.72
CA PHE A 379 -5.92 2.18 19.94
C PHE A 379 -6.83 2.85 20.98
N ASN A 380 -6.28 3.77 21.76
CA ASN A 380 -7.01 4.43 22.83
C ASN A 380 -6.66 5.92 22.89
N LYS A 381 -7.20 6.66 23.86
CA LYS A 381 -6.95 8.10 24.01
C LYS A 381 -5.45 8.47 24.05
N LYS A 382 -4.59 7.59 24.58
CA LYS A 382 -3.14 7.81 24.66
C LYS A 382 -2.41 7.49 23.35
N THR A 383 -2.86 6.46 22.62
CA THR A 383 -2.21 6.01 21.38
C THR A 383 -2.86 6.54 20.10
N TRP A 384 -3.97 7.28 20.19
CA TRP A 384 -4.66 7.86 19.04
C TRP A 384 -3.75 8.77 18.20
N LEU A 385 -3.00 9.65 18.87
CA LEU A 385 -2.07 10.57 18.20
C LEU A 385 -0.84 9.89 17.58
N ASN A 386 -0.70 8.57 17.78
CA ASN A 386 0.33 7.80 17.09
C ASN A 386 -0.08 7.39 15.67
N ILE A 387 -1.33 7.64 15.26
CA ILE A 387 -1.82 7.29 13.92
C ILE A 387 -1.74 8.51 13.02
N HIS A 388 -0.99 8.39 11.92
CA HIS A 388 -0.86 9.38 10.87
C HIS A 388 -1.65 8.92 9.65
N PHE A 389 -2.69 9.67 9.28
CA PHE A 389 -3.52 9.35 8.13
C PHE A 389 -2.92 9.98 6.88
N VAL A 390 -2.44 9.17 5.94
CA VAL A 390 -1.65 9.64 4.80
C VAL A 390 -2.11 9.03 3.48
N GLN A 391 -2.07 9.82 2.40
CA GLN A 391 -2.23 9.31 1.03
C GLN A 391 -0.91 8.84 0.45
N GLN A 392 0.11 9.67 0.61
CA GLN A 392 1.41 9.55 -0.01
C GLN A 392 2.51 9.79 1.02
N VAL A 393 3.63 9.13 0.81
CA VAL A 393 4.89 9.40 1.53
C VAL A 393 5.95 9.69 0.48
N ALA A 394 6.66 10.81 0.63
CA ALA A 394 7.62 11.28 -0.36
C ALA A 394 7.07 11.34 -1.80
N ASN A 395 5.80 11.79 -1.96
CA ASN A 395 5.06 11.85 -3.24
C ASN A 395 4.84 10.49 -3.93
N VAL A 396 4.95 9.39 -3.20
CA VAL A 396 4.66 8.03 -3.69
C VAL A 396 3.42 7.52 -2.95
N ASP A 397 2.46 6.97 -3.70
CA ASP A 397 1.26 6.34 -3.14
C ASP A 397 1.65 5.17 -2.23
N VAL A 398 1.09 5.18 -1.02
CA VAL A 398 1.39 4.12 -0.05
C VAL A 398 0.56 2.89 -0.36
N GLY A 399 1.23 1.78 -0.65
CA GLY A 399 0.60 0.49 -0.92
C GLY A 399 1.61 -0.65 -0.82
N TRP A 400 1.18 -1.88 -1.08
CA TRP A 400 2.04 -3.05 -0.91
C TRP A 400 3.03 -3.26 -2.08
N THR A 401 2.81 -2.65 -3.24
CA THR A 401 3.56 -2.98 -4.48
C THR A 401 5.05 -2.61 -4.42
N LEU A 402 5.41 -1.47 -3.81
CA LEU A 402 6.82 -1.07 -3.65
C LEU A 402 7.57 -2.03 -2.71
N GLY A 403 6.99 -2.37 -1.57
CA GLY A 403 7.54 -3.34 -0.64
C GLY A 403 7.68 -4.75 -1.24
N TYR A 404 6.73 -5.14 -2.10
CA TYR A 404 6.85 -6.36 -2.89
C TYR A 404 8.04 -6.30 -3.84
N MET A 405 8.18 -5.21 -4.59
CA MET A 405 9.31 -5.00 -5.50
C MET A 405 10.66 -4.98 -4.75
N LEU A 406 10.74 -4.32 -3.60
CA LEU A 406 11.94 -4.30 -2.75
C LEU A 406 12.32 -5.72 -2.29
N ASN A 407 11.36 -6.50 -1.80
CA ASN A 407 11.61 -7.88 -1.41
C ASN A 407 12.09 -8.73 -2.60
N LEU A 408 11.57 -8.49 -3.81
CA LEU A 408 12.02 -9.16 -5.02
C LEU A 408 13.44 -8.76 -5.43
N THR A 409 13.82 -7.47 -5.30
CA THR A 409 15.19 -7.05 -5.60
C THR A 409 16.21 -7.77 -4.72
N ASN A 410 15.82 -8.15 -3.50
CA ASN A 410 16.63 -8.94 -2.57
C ASN A 410 16.86 -10.39 -3.05
N MET A 411 16.00 -10.91 -3.92
CA MET A 411 16.11 -12.25 -4.52
C MET A 411 16.86 -12.24 -5.86
N ILE A 412 17.05 -11.06 -6.47
CA ILE A 412 17.81 -10.93 -7.71
C ILE A 412 19.30 -10.79 -7.32
N PRO A 413 20.26 -11.45 -7.99
CA PRO A 413 21.69 -11.23 -7.74
C PRO A 413 22.09 -9.77 -8.04
N SER A 414 23.09 -9.23 -7.33
CA SER A 414 23.70 -7.95 -7.73
C SER A 414 24.56 -8.17 -8.98
N GLU A 415 24.43 -7.32 -9.99
CA GLU A 415 25.43 -7.29 -11.06
C GLU A 415 26.75 -6.74 -10.49
N PRO A 416 27.91 -7.32 -10.86
CA PRO A 416 29.18 -6.72 -10.49
C PRO A 416 29.21 -5.29 -11.04
N PRO A 417 29.69 -4.30 -10.26
CA PRO A 417 29.78 -2.94 -10.75
C PRO A 417 30.54 -2.96 -12.08
N PRO A 418 30.09 -2.21 -13.12
CA PRO A 418 30.82 -2.13 -14.38
C PRO A 418 32.25 -1.78 -14.01
N GLY A 419 33.19 -2.61 -14.45
CA GLY A 419 34.59 -2.48 -14.09
C GLY A 419 35.05 -1.08 -14.44
N VAL A 420 35.02 -0.17 -13.46
CA VAL A 420 35.71 1.10 -13.57
C VAL A 420 37.14 0.65 -13.79
N ILE A 421 37.73 1.02 -14.92
CA ILE A 421 39.16 0.84 -15.15
C ILE A 421 39.84 1.79 -14.15
N VAL A 422 39.84 1.39 -12.88
CA VAL A 422 40.65 2.01 -11.85
C VAL A 422 42.04 1.56 -12.21
N LEU A 423 42.77 2.44 -12.89
CA LEU A 423 44.18 2.24 -13.16
C LEU A 423 44.82 1.82 -11.83
N GLN A 424 45.35 0.60 -11.78
CA GLN A 424 45.87 -0.06 -10.59
C GLN A 424 46.66 0.96 -9.76
N ARG A 425 46.46 1.03 -8.43
CA ARG A 425 47.02 2.11 -7.57
C ARG A 425 48.51 2.35 -7.81
N SER A 426 49.28 1.30 -8.13
CA SER A 426 50.68 1.37 -8.56
C SER A 426 50.92 2.15 -9.85
N ARG A 427 50.09 1.94 -10.88
CA ARG A 427 50.12 2.67 -12.16
C ARG A 427 49.68 4.13 -12.00
N TRP A 428 48.69 4.40 -11.16
CA TRP A 428 48.29 5.77 -10.82
C TRP A 428 49.41 6.52 -10.10
N MET A 429 50.02 5.90 -9.08
CA MET A 429 51.18 6.44 -8.36
C MET A 429 52.36 6.69 -9.29
N ALA A 430 52.70 5.72 -10.15
CA ALA A 430 53.77 5.86 -11.13
C ALA A 430 53.51 7.01 -12.11
N ALA A 431 52.28 7.15 -12.62
CA ALA A 431 51.90 8.24 -13.50
C ALA A 431 52.01 9.61 -12.81
N THR A 432 51.55 9.74 -11.57
CA THR A 432 51.68 11.00 -10.80
C THR A 432 53.14 11.35 -10.50
N VAL A 433 53.97 10.36 -10.17
CA VAL A 433 55.41 10.58 -9.91
C VAL A 433 56.13 10.99 -11.20
N LEU A 434 55.85 10.32 -12.32
CA LEU A 434 56.39 10.70 -13.64
C LEU A 434 55.99 12.12 -14.02
N LEU A 435 54.72 12.49 -13.81
CA LEU A 435 54.23 13.83 -14.12
C LEU A 435 54.91 14.90 -13.25
N ALA A 436 55.11 14.61 -11.96
CA ALA A 436 55.83 15.49 -11.04
C ALA A 436 57.30 15.66 -11.45
N ILE A 437 57.99 14.57 -11.82
CA ILE A 437 59.37 14.63 -12.32
C ILE A 437 59.46 15.45 -13.60
N MET A 438 58.52 15.26 -14.54
CA MET A 438 58.47 16.03 -15.78
C MET A 438 58.25 17.53 -15.52
N LEU A 439 57.38 17.89 -14.57
CA LEU A 439 57.16 19.28 -14.16
C LEU A 439 58.38 19.90 -13.47
N ILE A 440 59.10 19.14 -12.65
CA ILE A 440 60.35 19.60 -12.02
C ILE A 440 61.43 19.81 -13.09
N LEU A 441 61.58 18.87 -14.02
CA LEU A 441 62.57 18.97 -15.09
C LEU A 441 62.28 20.14 -16.03
N THR A 442 61.01 20.38 -16.39
CA THR A 442 60.64 21.56 -17.19
C THR A 442 60.87 22.85 -16.43
N PHE A 443 60.58 22.91 -15.13
CA PHE A 443 60.90 24.06 -14.29
C PHE A 443 62.42 24.31 -14.20
N CYS A 444 63.22 23.26 -14.01
CA CYS A 444 64.68 23.34 -14.03
C CYS A 444 65.21 23.81 -15.39
N LEU A 445 64.67 23.31 -16.50
CA LEU A 445 65.04 23.76 -17.84
C LEU A 445 64.67 25.23 -18.07
N LEU A 446 63.47 25.64 -17.68
CA LEU A 446 63.02 27.03 -17.78
C LEU A 446 63.88 27.97 -16.93
N THR A 447 64.24 27.57 -15.70
CA THR A 447 65.14 28.36 -14.84
C THR A 447 66.55 28.44 -15.41
N VAL A 448 67.10 27.36 -15.94
CA VAL A 448 68.41 27.37 -16.63
C VAL A 448 68.36 28.26 -17.87
N MET A 449 67.31 28.19 -18.68
CA MET A 449 67.13 29.08 -19.84
C MET A 449 66.99 30.54 -19.44
N CYS A 450 66.26 30.85 -18.35
CA CYS A 450 66.19 32.20 -17.79
C CYS A 450 67.55 32.69 -17.27
N CYS A 451 68.32 31.84 -16.58
CA CYS A 451 69.66 32.18 -16.10
C CYS A 451 70.66 32.38 -17.25
N GLN A 452 70.61 31.55 -18.30
CA GLN A 452 71.45 31.72 -19.50
C GLN A 452 71.07 33.00 -20.28
N ARG A 453 69.78 33.34 -20.33
CA ARG A 453 69.30 34.58 -20.96
C ARG A 453 69.72 35.84 -20.17
N ASN A 454 69.82 35.77 -18.85
CA ASN A 454 70.41 36.84 -18.03
C ASN A 454 71.95 36.91 -18.14
N SER A 455 72.64 35.78 -18.36
CA SER A 455 74.09 35.76 -18.60
C SER A 455 74.46 36.32 -19.98
N SER A 456 73.63 36.12 -21.00
CA SER A 456 73.83 36.67 -22.34
C SER A 456 73.57 38.19 -22.44
N GLY A 457 72.98 38.81 -21.42
CA GLY A 457 72.80 40.26 -21.34
C GLY A 457 74.02 41.04 -20.81
N TYR A 458 75.03 40.34 -20.29
CA TYR A 458 76.25 40.94 -19.76
C TYR A 458 77.45 40.92 -20.73
N GLU A 459 77.28 40.38 -21.95
CA GLU A 459 78.32 40.35 -23.01
C GLU A 459 77.97 41.16 -24.27
N ARG A 460 77.05 42.13 -24.19
CA ARG A 460 76.99 43.24 -25.17
C ARG A 460 76.88 44.58 -24.46
N LEU A 461 77.93 45.38 -24.68
CA LEU A 461 77.96 46.85 -24.67
C LEU A 461 76.67 47.49 -25.16
#